data_AF-A0A517MYR6-F1
#
_entry.id   AF-A0A517MYR6-F1
#
_cell.length_a   1.000
_cell.length_b   1.000
_cell.length_c   1.000
_cell.angle_alpha   90.00
_cell.angle_beta   90.00
_cell.angle_gamma   90.00
#
_symmetry.space_group_name_H-M   'P 1'
#
loop_
_entity.id
_entity.type
_entity.pdbx_description
1 polymer ?
#
loop_
_entity_poly.entity_id
_entity_poly.type
_entity_poly.pdbx_seq_one_letter_code
_entity_poly.pdbx_strand_id
1 'polypeptide(L)'
;MRAIGTIGADFHPEARLKYFAAMRFQSSKPDRVQPVSRGLRLKLWLLLGMLAMVGMMMRHLQQPATAEKLGRLFSLQENASPVGEERKRMLSDELDFRESAASDVLKIDPSKEPHPEESANGETTRVRMKQAASVTDELRGDDDLTSLLDNVEDNALFLKSEEEAWLAVLEAVRSEGVDGLSEKSIGQLAYAQLIEQPKVYRGRVVTVHGTVLREEELTPVDNELGIANYHRLVISPTGGGQWPFVVYAISLPETFPRGEKLREEVTVHGYFFKNWSYPHSQGYGLAPIVVANSVEWQPRPPSAELKVKSTAELPPWWAIASVAVAALLLVRLLSWNTRRVSTVSKAREAANAASLQRLAERETGD
;
A
#
# COMPACT_ATOMS: atom_id res chain seq x y z
N MET A 1 37.59 18.42 27.04
CA MET A 1 37.33 19.63 27.85
C MET A 1 36.98 20.79 26.92
N ARG A 2 35.69 21.11 26.76
CA ARG A 2 35.18 22.34 26.13
C ARG A 2 33.95 22.78 26.93
N ALA A 3 33.92 24.06 27.25
CA ALA A 3 33.04 24.68 28.24
C ALA A 3 31.59 24.84 27.75
N ILE A 4 30.66 24.63 28.67
CA ILE A 4 29.22 24.81 28.55
C ILE A 4 28.92 26.30 28.80
N GLY A 5 28.31 26.97 27.82
CA GLY A 5 27.84 28.35 27.93
C GLY A 5 26.48 28.42 28.62
N THR A 6 26.43 29.12 29.75
CA THR A 6 25.25 29.39 30.55
C THR A 6 24.54 30.63 29.99
N ILE A 7 23.28 30.50 29.55
CA ILE A 7 22.43 31.64 29.16
C ILE A 7 21.54 31.97 30.36
N GLY A 8 21.89 33.06 31.06
CA GLY A 8 21.04 33.68 32.08
C GLY A 8 20.01 34.58 31.40
N ALA A 9 18.73 34.34 31.71
CA ALA A 9 17.63 35.21 31.34
C ALA A 9 17.11 35.91 32.61
N ASP A 10 17.52 37.17 32.78
CA ASP A 10 16.97 38.08 33.78
C ASP A 10 15.53 38.45 33.39
N PHE A 11 14.55 37.90 34.11
CA PHE A 11 13.14 38.28 33.98
C PHE A 11 12.74 39.20 35.13
N HIS A 12 12.51 40.47 34.79
CA HIS A 12 12.07 41.54 35.68
C HIS A 12 10.58 41.35 36.09
N PRO A 13 10.23 41.29 37.39
CA PRO A 13 8.87 40.90 37.83
C PRO A 13 7.82 42.02 37.92
N GLU A 14 8.08 43.26 37.50
CA GLU A 14 7.18 44.40 37.79
C GLU A 14 6.22 44.84 36.68
N ALA A 15 6.23 44.20 35.51
CA ALA A 15 5.41 44.65 34.37
C ALA A 15 4.00 44.02 34.28
N ARG A 16 3.55 43.22 35.26
CA ARG A 16 2.28 42.46 35.17
C ARG A 16 1.05 43.10 35.83
N LEU A 17 1.18 44.25 36.50
CA LEU A 17 0.08 44.81 37.31
C LEU A 17 -0.65 46.04 36.72
N LYS A 18 -0.30 46.49 35.51
CA LYS A 18 -0.95 47.68 34.90
C LYS A 18 -1.96 47.40 33.78
N TYR A 19 -2.16 46.15 33.37
CA TYR A 19 -3.08 45.81 32.26
C TYR A 19 -4.46 45.28 32.69
N PHE A 20 -4.72 45.08 33.99
CA PHE A 20 -5.99 44.50 34.47
C PHE A 20 -7.02 45.50 35.03
N ALA A 21 -6.76 46.80 35.02
CA ALA A 21 -7.60 47.79 35.71
C ALA A 21 -8.50 48.68 34.80
N ALA A 22 -8.63 48.39 33.50
CA ALA A 22 -9.33 49.29 32.56
C ALA A 22 -10.49 48.67 31.75
N MET A 23 -11.04 47.52 32.15
CA MET A 23 -12.24 46.94 31.53
C MET A 23 -13.49 47.17 32.40
N ARG A 24 -13.98 48.41 32.41
CA ARG A 24 -15.34 48.71 32.88
C ARG A 24 -16.34 48.15 31.88
N PHE A 25 -17.09 47.15 32.32
CA PHE A 25 -18.27 46.60 31.66
C PHE A 25 -19.29 47.72 31.37
N GLN A 26 -19.39 48.15 30.12
CA GLN A 26 -20.57 48.82 29.60
C GLN A 26 -21.62 47.73 29.30
N SER A 27 -22.63 47.61 30.16
CA SER A 27 -23.80 46.79 29.89
C SER A 27 -24.65 47.47 28.81
N SER A 28 -24.40 47.15 27.55
CA SER A 28 -25.32 47.47 26.46
C SER A 28 -26.62 46.69 26.68
N LYS A 29 -27.75 47.40 26.61
CA LYS A 29 -29.09 46.79 26.66
C LYS A 29 -29.16 45.74 25.53
N PRO A 30 -29.67 44.52 25.79
CA PRO A 30 -29.78 43.50 24.76
C PRO A 30 -30.69 44.02 23.66
N ASP A 31 -30.13 44.22 22.47
CA ASP A 31 -30.89 44.57 21.29
C ASP A 31 -31.98 43.52 21.08
N ARG A 32 -33.21 44.01 20.98
CA ARG A 32 -34.42 43.21 20.79
C ARG A 32 -34.25 42.44 19.49
N VAL A 33 -33.87 41.17 19.59
CA VAL A 33 -33.60 40.27 18.46
C VAL A 33 -34.81 40.31 17.54
N GLN A 34 -34.66 40.97 16.38
CA GLN A 34 -35.74 41.04 15.41
C GLN A 34 -36.08 39.61 14.97
N PRO A 35 -37.36 39.20 15.03
CA PRO A 35 -37.75 37.86 14.65
C PRO A 35 -37.37 37.64 13.19
N VAL A 36 -36.38 36.78 12.98
CA VAL A 36 -35.87 36.37 11.66
C VAL A 36 -37.07 36.11 10.75
N SER A 37 -37.15 36.89 9.67
CA SER A 37 -38.30 36.87 8.76
C SER A 37 -38.58 35.43 8.31
N ARG A 38 -39.85 35.01 8.33
CA ARG A 38 -40.24 33.64 7.98
C ARG A 38 -39.70 33.19 6.61
N GLY A 39 -39.44 34.14 5.69
CA GLY A 39 -38.79 33.87 4.41
C GLY A 39 -37.32 33.45 4.51
N LEU A 40 -36.55 33.97 5.47
CA LEU A 40 -35.15 33.60 5.67
C LEU A 40 -35.02 32.16 6.20
N ARG A 41 -35.93 31.75 7.09
CA ARG A 41 -35.96 30.36 7.61
C ARG A 41 -36.19 29.34 6.50
N LEU A 42 -37.06 29.63 5.53
CA LEU A 42 -37.30 28.74 4.40
C LEU A 42 -36.08 28.62 3.47
N LYS A 43 -35.41 29.74 3.19
CA LYS A 43 -34.17 29.76 2.39
C LYS A 43 -33.05 28.96 3.05
N LEU A 44 -32.93 29.05 4.38
CA LEU A 44 -31.92 28.31 5.15
C LEU A 44 -32.18 26.79 5.09
N TRP A 45 -33.43 26.35 5.18
CA TRP A 45 -33.80 24.94 5.04
C TRP A 45 -33.54 24.40 3.63
N LEU A 46 -33.79 25.20 2.58
CA LEU A 46 -33.47 24.81 1.20
C LEU A 46 -31.97 24.65 0.97
N LEU A 47 -31.15 25.56 1.52
CA LEU A 47 -29.68 25.45 1.45
C LEU A 47 -29.16 24.20 2.16
N LEU A 48 -29.68 23.90 3.36
CA LEU A 48 -29.35 22.67 4.09
C LEU A 48 -29.74 21.41 3.31
N GLY A 49 -30.90 21.42 2.64
CA GLY A 49 -31.34 20.32 1.78
C GLY A 49 -30.41 20.09 0.58
N MET A 50 -29.99 21.15 -0.10
CA MET A 50 -29.01 21.05 -1.19
C MET A 50 -27.66 20.51 -0.71
N LEU A 51 -27.17 20.97 0.45
CA LEU A 51 -25.90 20.50 1.01
C LEU A 51 -25.95 19.00 1.34
N ALA A 52 -27.05 18.52 1.91
CA ALA A 52 -27.26 17.11 2.20
C ALA A 52 -27.33 16.26 0.93
N MET A 53 -27.99 16.75 -0.12
CA MET A 53 -28.06 16.08 -1.42
C MET A 53 -26.68 15.95 -2.07
N VAL A 54 -25.86 17.00 -2.03
CA VAL A 54 -24.48 16.98 -2.54
C VAL A 54 -23.63 15.97 -1.75
N GLY A 55 -23.73 15.94 -0.42
CA GLY A 55 -23.02 14.97 0.41
C GLY A 55 -23.43 13.52 0.11
N MET A 56 -24.72 13.28 -0.13
CA MET A 56 -25.23 11.96 -0.53
C MET A 56 -24.73 11.56 -1.92
N MET A 57 -24.63 12.50 -2.86
CA MET A 57 -24.09 12.26 -4.20
C MET A 57 -22.58 11.99 -4.17
N MET A 58 -21.81 12.73 -3.37
CA MET A 58 -20.39 12.44 -3.16
C MET A 58 -20.16 11.07 -2.52
N ARG A 59 -20.98 10.68 -1.54
CA ARG A 59 -20.92 9.34 -0.94
C ARG A 59 -21.24 8.23 -1.94
N HIS A 60 -22.10 8.52 -2.93
CA HIS A 60 -22.41 7.56 -3.99
C HIS A 60 -21.28 7.47 -5.04
N LEU A 61 -20.60 8.58 -5.33
CA LEU A 61 -19.43 8.62 -6.22
C LEU A 61 -18.18 7.99 -5.59
N GLN A 62 -18.12 7.86 -4.27
CA GLN A 62 -17.05 7.13 -3.57
C GLN A 62 -17.21 5.59 -3.64
N GLN A 63 -18.14 5.06 -4.43
CA GLN A 63 -18.14 3.62 -4.71
C GLN A 63 -16.93 3.27 -5.61
N PRO A 64 -16.07 2.31 -5.19
CA PRO A 64 -14.80 2.01 -5.87
C PRO A 64 -14.98 1.59 -7.34
N ALA A 65 -16.16 1.09 -7.71
CA ALA A 65 -16.49 0.70 -9.07
C ALA A 65 -16.55 1.86 -10.08
N THR A 66 -16.72 3.11 -9.63
CA THR A 66 -16.73 4.30 -10.52
C THR A 66 -15.33 4.92 -10.65
N ALA A 67 -14.51 4.85 -9.58
CA ALA A 67 -13.12 5.30 -9.60
C ALA A 67 -12.25 4.48 -10.59
N GLU A 68 -12.46 3.16 -10.69
CA GLU A 68 -11.79 2.33 -11.70
C GLU A 68 -12.17 2.71 -13.15
N LYS A 69 -13.42 3.16 -13.38
CA LYS A 69 -13.88 3.57 -14.73
C LYS A 69 -13.35 4.94 -15.14
N LEU A 70 -13.27 5.88 -14.19
CA LEU A 70 -12.67 7.20 -14.42
C LEU A 70 -11.13 7.10 -14.56
N GLY A 71 -10.48 6.24 -13.78
CA GLY A 71 -9.05 5.95 -13.94
C GLY A 71 -8.68 5.48 -15.35
N ARG A 72 -9.51 4.61 -15.96
CA ARG A 72 -9.34 4.16 -17.35
C ARG A 72 -9.51 5.25 -18.41
N LEU A 73 -10.29 6.29 -18.12
CA LEU A 73 -10.50 7.43 -19.05
C LEU A 73 -9.36 8.44 -19.01
N PHE A 74 -8.67 8.60 -17.87
CA PHE A 74 -7.55 9.52 -17.72
C PHE A 74 -6.17 8.88 -17.95
N SER A 75 -6.05 7.54 -17.89
CA SER A 75 -4.80 6.82 -18.15
C SER A 75 -4.41 6.72 -19.64
N LEU A 76 -5.20 7.25 -20.58
CA LEU A 76 -4.84 7.31 -22.00
C LEU A 76 -4.00 8.54 -22.37
N GLN A 77 -3.69 9.42 -21.41
CA GLN A 77 -2.95 10.67 -21.65
C GLN A 77 -1.62 10.78 -20.89
N GLU A 78 -1.00 9.63 -20.56
CA GLU A 78 0.30 9.59 -19.87
C GLU A 78 1.39 8.90 -20.72
N ASN A 79 1.43 9.21 -22.02
CA ASN A 79 2.52 8.82 -22.93
C ASN A 79 3.10 10.08 -23.60
N ALA A 80 3.85 10.89 -22.85
CA ALA A 80 4.83 11.85 -23.39
C ALA A 80 5.59 12.63 -22.28
N SER A 81 6.13 11.95 -21.26
CA SER A 81 7.12 12.59 -20.38
C SER A 81 8.54 12.12 -20.74
N PRO A 82 9.51 13.03 -20.92
CA PRO A 82 10.87 12.72 -21.39
C PRO A 82 11.71 11.89 -20.40
N VAL A 83 11.21 11.61 -19.19
CA VAL A 83 11.86 10.78 -18.17
C VAL A 83 11.92 9.29 -18.57
N GLY A 84 11.06 8.85 -19.50
CA GLY A 84 11.05 7.47 -19.99
C GLY A 84 12.25 7.10 -20.89
N GLU A 85 12.84 8.08 -21.57
CA GLU A 85 13.99 7.86 -22.48
C GLU A 85 15.30 7.66 -21.71
N GLU A 86 15.53 8.43 -20.64
CA GLU A 86 16.73 8.31 -19.80
C GLU A 86 16.72 7.00 -19.01
N ARG A 87 15.54 6.53 -18.59
CA ARG A 87 15.37 5.22 -17.95
C ARG A 87 15.62 4.06 -18.92
N LYS A 88 15.25 4.19 -20.20
CA LYS A 88 15.58 3.19 -21.23
C LYS A 88 17.08 3.14 -21.50
N ARG A 89 17.79 4.27 -21.45
CA ARG A 89 19.25 4.32 -21.59
C ARG A 89 19.97 3.65 -20.41
N MET A 90 19.55 3.92 -19.18
CA MET A 90 20.14 3.23 -18.02
C MET A 90 19.87 1.72 -18.02
N LEU A 91 18.71 1.28 -18.50
CA LEU A 91 18.39 -0.14 -18.60
C LEU A 91 19.12 -0.83 -19.76
N SER A 92 19.41 -0.12 -20.86
CA SER A 92 20.24 -0.65 -21.96
C SER A 92 21.72 -0.73 -21.55
N ASP A 93 22.23 0.23 -20.79
CA ASP A 93 23.62 0.20 -20.31
C ASP A 93 23.86 -0.98 -19.33
N GLU A 94 22.86 -1.35 -18.52
CA GLU A 94 22.89 -2.53 -17.64
C GLU A 94 22.84 -3.86 -18.42
N LEU A 95 22.11 -3.90 -19.54
CA LEU A 95 22.03 -5.07 -20.43
C LEU A 95 23.31 -5.25 -21.25
N ASP A 96 23.89 -4.17 -21.78
CA ASP A 96 25.17 -4.19 -22.50
C ASP A 96 26.34 -4.62 -21.58
N PHE A 97 26.28 -4.29 -20.29
CA PHE A 97 27.27 -4.75 -19.29
C PHE A 97 27.20 -6.27 -19.06
N ARG A 98 26.00 -6.87 -19.08
CA ARG A 98 25.84 -8.34 -18.97
C ARG A 98 26.32 -9.06 -20.24
N GLU A 99 26.14 -8.46 -21.41
CA GLU A 99 26.58 -9.06 -22.69
C GLU A 99 28.11 -8.98 -22.88
N SER A 100 28.74 -7.90 -22.41
CA SER A 100 30.22 -7.77 -22.43
C SER A 100 30.92 -8.79 -21.53
N ALA A 101 30.33 -9.17 -20.39
CA ALA A 101 30.90 -10.18 -19.50
C ALA A 101 30.81 -11.61 -20.06
N ALA A 102 29.80 -11.89 -20.90
CA ALA A 102 29.64 -13.16 -21.60
C ALA A 102 30.56 -13.29 -22.82
N SER A 103 30.93 -12.18 -23.47
CA SER A 103 31.76 -12.18 -24.68
C SER A 103 33.25 -12.45 -24.40
N ASP A 104 33.78 -12.03 -23.25
CA ASP A 104 35.21 -12.22 -22.94
C ASP A 104 35.57 -13.65 -22.48
N VAL A 105 34.60 -14.51 -22.20
CA VAL A 105 34.82 -15.92 -21.84
C VAL A 105 34.93 -16.83 -23.08
N LEU A 106 34.57 -16.34 -24.29
CA LEU A 106 34.48 -17.16 -25.51
C LEU A 106 35.62 -16.96 -26.53
N LYS A 107 36.71 -16.27 -26.19
CA LYS A 107 37.93 -16.20 -27.01
C LYS A 107 38.88 -17.35 -26.69
N ILE A 108 38.41 -18.60 -26.77
CA ILE A 108 39.29 -19.77 -26.82
C ILE A 108 39.57 -20.03 -28.29
N ASP A 109 40.81 -19.78 -28.71
CA ASP A 109 41.32 -20.02 -30.05
C ASP A 109 41.17 -21.51 -30.44
N PRO A 110 40.30 -21.87 -31.40
CA PRO A 110 40.05 -23.25 -31.79
C PRO A 110 41.18 -23.85 -32.64
N SER A 111 42.30 -23.15 -32.87
CA SER A 111 43.39 -23.62 -33.73
C SER A 111 44.55 -24.30 -33.00
N LYS A 112 44.46 -24.51 -31.68
CA LYS A 112 45.48 -25.23 -30.92
C LYS A 112 45.11 -26.70 -30.74
N GLU A 113 45.41 -27.50 -31.75
CA GLU A 113 45.32 -28.97 -31.68
C GLU A 113 46.20 -29.51 -30.52
N PRO A 114 45.65 -30.31 -29.59
CA PRO A 114 46.46 -31.00 -28.61
C PRO A 114 47.14 -32.22 -29.25
N HIS A 115 48.46 -32.25 -29.16
CA HIS A 115 49.31 -33.39 -29.47
C HIS A 115 48.87 -34.66 -28.72
N PRO A 116 48.85 -35.84 -29.38
CA PRO A 116 48.58 -37.11 -28.73
C PRO A 116 49.89 -37.79 -28.28
N GLU A 117 50.30 -37.52 -27.06
CA GLU A 117 51.23 -38.33 -26.26
C GLU A 117 50.69 -38.28 -24.82
N GLU A 118 50.75 -39.25 -23.93
CA GLU A 118 51.11 -40.65 -23.94
C GLU A 118 50.72 -41.12 -22.52
N SER A 119 50.08 -42.29 -22.43
CA SER A 119 50.13 -43.22 -21.29
C SER A 119 49.63 -42.81 -19.88
N ALA A 120 48.61 -43.57 -19.46
CA ALA A 120 48.54 -44.25 -18.16
C ALA A 120 48.79 -43.45 -16.86
N ASN A 121 47.70 -42.98 -16.24
CA ASN A 121 47.46 -43.24 -14.82
C ASN A 121 45.99 -42.95 -14.45
N GLY A 122 45.16 -43.99 -14.45
CA GLY A 122 43.73 -43.94 -14.15
C GLY A 122 43.39 -43.95 -12.65
N GLU A 123 44.17 -43.30 -11.80
CA GLU A 123 44.00 -43.39 -10.34
C GLU A 123 43.87 -42.04 -9.62
N THR A 124 44.22 -40.93 -10.26
CA THR A 124 44.23 -39.61 -9.60
C THR A 124 42.86 -38.90 -9.61
N THR A 125 41.98 -39.21 -10.56
CA THR A 125 40.68 -38.52 -10.70
C THR A 125 39.63 -39.03 -9.72
N ARG A 126 39.74 -40.29 -9.25
CA ARG A 126 38.78 -40.86 -8.27
C ARG A 126 39.06 -40.44 -6.83
N VAL A 127 40.30 -40.07 -6.50
CA VAL A 127 40.67 -39.59 -5.15
C VAL A 127 40.20 -38.15 -4.95
N ARG A 128 40.26 -37.29 -5.99
CA ARG A 128 39.85 -35.87 -5.87
C ARG A 128 38.33 -35.68 -5.78
N MET A 129 37.53 -36.52 -6.44
CA MET A 129 36.06 -36.49 -6.32
C MET A 129 35.55 -37.07 -4.98
N LYS A 130 36.26 -38.03 -4.37
CA LYS A 130 35.90 -38.48 -3.02
C LYS A 130 36.27 -37.47 -1.94
N GLN A 131 37.26 -36.62 -2.16
CA GLN A 131 37.72 -35.63 -1.18
C GLN A 131 36.88 -34.33 -1.20
N ALA A 132 36.22 -33.99 -2.31
CA ALA A 132 35.23 -32.90 -2.33
C ALA A 132 33.89 -33.31 -1.69
N ALA A 133 33.50 -34.59 -1.81
CA ALA A 133 32.27 -35.12 -1.20
C ALA A 133 32.45 -35.58 0.26
N SER A 134 33.68 -35.73 0.76
CA SER A 134 33.95 -36.07 2.17
C SER A 134 34.31 -34.87 3.05
N VAL A 135 34.31 -33.65 2.50
CA VAL A 135 34.48 -32.39 3.25
C VAL A 135 33.13 -31.77 3.61
N THR A 136 32.05 -32.21 2.96
CA THR A 136 30.69 -31.68 3.12
C THR A 136 29.90 -32.29 4.30
N ASP A 137 30.43 -33.28 5.03
CA ASP A 137 29.59 -34.08 5.95
C ASP A 137 29.98 -34.01 7.44
N GLU A 138 31.09 -33.36 7.83
CA GLU A 138 31.51 -33.38 9.25
C GLU A 138 31.80 -32.01 9.91
N LEU A 139 31.80 -30.88 9.20
CA LEU A 139 32.23 -29.59 9.78
C LEU A 139 31.55 -28.34 9.20
N ARG A 140 30.22 -28.31 9.05
CA ARG A 140 29.53 -27.04 8.74
C ARG A 140 28.52 -26.68 9.83
N GLY A 141 29.07 -26.30 10.98
CA GLY A 141 28.29 -25.77 12.08
C GLY A 141 27.70 -24.40 11.75
N ASP A 142 26.62 -24.04 12.44
CA ASP A 142 25.92 -22.74 12.34
C ASP A 142 26.87 -21.51 12.39
N ASP A 143 28.06 -21.67 12.97
CA ASP A 143 29.11 -20.65 13.06
C ASP A 143 29.61 -20.17 11.68
N ASP A 144 29.72 -21.06 10.69
CA ASP A 144 30.22 -20.72 9.34
C ASP A 144 29.22 -19.83 8.59
N LEU A 145 27.94 -20.21 8.60
CA LEU A 145 26.86 -19.41 8.01
C LEU A 145 26.76 -18.02 8.68
N THR A 146 26.90 -17.97 10.00
CA THR A 146 26.87 -16.71 10.76
C THR A 146 27.97 -15.76 10.30
N SER A 147 29.19 -16.27 10.10
CA SER A 147 30.34 -15.46 9.65
C SER A 147 30.16 -14.89 8.25
N LEU A 148 29.54 -15.64 7.33
CA LEU A 148 29.24 -15.16 5.98
C LEU A 148 28.18 -14.06 6.00
N LEU A 149 27.18 -14.19 6.88
CA LEU A 149 26.06 -13.24 7.02
C LEU A 149 26.47 -11.90 7.67
N ASP A 150 27.64 -11.81 8.30
CA ASP A 150 28.18 -10.56 8.85
C ASP A 150 28.51 -9.52 7.77
N ASN A 151 28.84 -9.97 6.55
CA ASN A 151 29.15 -9.11 5.41
C ASN A 151 27.89 -8.60 4.66
N VAL A 152 26.70 -9.02 5.09
CA VAL A 152 25.44 -8.64 4.45
C VAL A 152 24.99 -7.26 4.92
N GLU A 153 24.79 -6.36 3.95
CA GLU A 153 24.39 -4.97 4.19
C GLU A 153 22.87 -4.78 4.03
N ASP A 154 22.20 -4.28 5.06
CA ASP A 154 20.79 -3.90 4.97
C ASP A 154 20.59 -2.57 4.26
N ASN A 155 19.39 -2.36 3.72
CA ASN A 155 18.95 -1.13 3.07
C ASN A 155 19.77 -0.76 1.83
N ALA A 156 20.47 -1.75 1.27
CA ALA A 156 21.23 -1.66 0.04
C ALA A 156 20.57 -2.51 -1.06
N LEU A 157 21.04 -2.31 -2.30
CA LEU A 157 20.80 -3.27 -3.38
C LEU A 157 21.48 -4.62 -3.06
N PHE A 158 21.25 -5.63 -3.89
CA PHE A 158 22.07 -6.86 -3.83
C PHE A 158 23.49 -6.52 -4.25
N LEU A 159 24.45 -6.78 -3.36
CA LEU A 159 25.86 -6.55 -3.64
C LEU A 159 26.53 -7.84 -4.08
N LYS A 160 27.52 -7.74 -4.96
CA LYS A 160 28.31 -8.90 -5.40
C LYS A 160 29.05 -9.56 -4.23
N SER A 161 29.45 -8.79 -3.22
CA SER A 161 30.09 -9.29 -2.00
C SER A 161 29.19 -10.19 -1.15
N GLU A 162 27.87 -10.19 -1.40
CA GLU A 162 26.88 -10.99 -0.64
C GLU A 162 26.58 -12.32 -1.32
N GLU A 163 27.17 -12.60 -2.49
CA GLU A 163 26.89 -13.78 -3.31
C GLU A 163 27.20 -15.08 -2.56
N GLU A 164 28.32 -15.14 -1.85
CA GLU A 164 28.71 -16.32 -1.06
C GLU A 164 27.72 -16.58 0.08
N ALA A 165 27.32 -15.54 0.82
CA ALA A 165 26.32 -15.65 1.88
C ALA A 165 24.95 -16.07 1.32
N TRP A 166 24.58 -15.54 0.15
CA TRP A 166 23.35 -15.91 -0.55
C TRP A 166 23.32 -17.40 -0.93
N LEU A 167 24.41 -17.91 -1.52
CA LEU A 167 24.54 -19.32 -1.87
C LEU A 167 24.54 -20.21 -0.62
N ALA A 168 25.21 -19.81 0.45
CA ALA A 168 25.20 -20.55 1.71
C ALA A 168 23.78 -20.66 2.30
N VAL A 169 22.98 -19.59 2.24
CA VAL A 169 21.57 -19.63 2.66
C VAL A 169 20.74 -20.55 1.75
N LEU A 170 20.92 -20.49 0.43
CA LEU A 170 20.23 -21.39 -0.50
C LEU A 170 20.56 -22.86 -0.23
N GLU A 171 21.83 -23.16 0.07
CA GLU A 171 22.29 -24.49 0.43
C GLU A 171 21.64 -24.97 1.74
N ALA A 172 21.62 -24.13 2.78
CA ALA A 172 20.99 -24.42 4.06
C ALA A 172 19.49 -24.75 3.86
N VAL A 173 18.76 -23.85 3.20
CA VAL A 173 17.34 -24.02 2.85
C VAL A 173 17.08 -25.33 2.08
N ARG A 174 17.96 -25.68 1.15
CA ARG A 174 17.84 -26.92 0.37
C ARG A 174 18.05 -28.14 1.26
N SER A 175 19.04 -28.10 2.15
CA SER A 175 19.40 -29.21 3.03
C SER A 175 18.33 -29.51 4.08
N GLU A 176 17.63 -28.49 4.58
CA GLU A 176 16.64 -28.64 5.65
C GLU A 176 15.27 -29.07 5.15
N GLY A 177 14.91 -28.70 3.91
CA GLY A 177 13.58 -28.97 3.36
C GLY A 177 12.47 -28.14 4.02
N VAL A 178 11.22 -28.40 3.62
CA VAL A 178 10.05 -27.63 4.09
C VAL A 178 9.77 -27.89 5.58
N ASP A 179 9.72 -29.16 5.99
CA ASP A 179 9.38 -29.54 7.37
C ASP A 179 10.44 -29.06 8.36
N GLY A 180 11.72 -29.21 8.03
CA GLY A 180 12.83 -28.77 8.88
C GLY A 180 12.85 -27.25 9.10
N LEU A 181 12.49 -26.46 8.07
CA LEU A 181 12.34 -25.01 8.22
C LEU A 181 11.15 -24.64 9.11
N SER A 182 10.03 -25.36 9.01
CA SER A 182 8.87 -25.12 9.87
C SER A 182 9.22 -25.35 11.36
N GLU A 183 9.93 -26.43 11.68
CA GLU A 183 10.37 -26.75 13.04
C GLU A 183 11.39 -25.75 13.60
N LYS A 184 12.31 -25.25 12.77
CA LYS A 184 13.32 -24.25 13.16
C LYS A 184 12.76 -22.83 13.29
N SER A 185 11.54 -22.59 12.81
CA SER A 185 10.98 -21.24 12.78
C SER A 185 10.82 -20.66 14.18
N ILE A 186 11.27 -19.42 14.37
CA ILE A 186 11.03 -18.65 15.59
C ILE A 186 9.62 -18.02 15.64
N GLY A 187 8.78 -18.30 14.63
CA GLY A 187 7.40 -17.86 14.54
C GLY A 187 7.16 -16.74 13.53
N GLN A 188 5.93 -16.23 13.52
CA GLN A 188 5.51 -15.18 12.60
C GLN A 188 6.03 -13.81 13.04
N LEU A 189 6.73 -13.12 12.13
CA LEU A 189 7.26 -11.78 12.39
C LEU A 189 6.54 -10.71 11.57
N ALA A 190 6.37 -9.54 12.17
CA ALA A 190 5.84 -8.36 11.49
C ALA A 190 6.93 -7.69 10.64
N TYR A 191 6.51 -7.04 9.55
CA TYR A 191 7.39 -6.25 8.69
C TYR A 191 8.29 -5.29 9.48
N ALA A 192 7.72 -4.53 10.42
CA ALA A 192 8.46 -3.55 11.21
C ALA A 192 9.59 -4.19 12.05
N GLN A 193 9.40 -5.41 12.57
CA GLN A 193 10.43 -6.10 13.36
C GLN A 193 11.67 -6.42 12.53
N LEU A 194 11.48 -6.89 11.31
CA LEU A 194 12.60 -7.20 10.40
C LEU A 194 13.31 -5.94 9.90
N ILE A 195 12.55 -4.86 9.66
CA ILE A 195 13.13 -3.56 9.27
C ILE A 195 13.96 -2.94 10.40
N GLU A 196 13.43 -2.96 11.63
CA GLU A 196 14.07 -2.29 12.77
C GLU A 196 15.22 -3.09 13.37
N GLN A 197 15.18 -4.43 13.28
CA GLN A 197 16.14 -5.31 13.96
C GLN A 197 16.73 -6.38 13.03
N PRO A 198 17.22 -6.03 11.82
CA PRO A 198 17.67 -7.02 10.84
C PRO A 198 18.81 -7.90 11.38
N LYS A 199 19.75 -7.32 12.13
CA LYS A 199 20.87 -8.07 12.72
C LYS A 199 20.44 -9.15 13.71
N VAL A 200 19.31 -8.97 14.39
CA VAL A 200 18.80 -9.95 15.37
C VAL A 200 18.17 -11.15 14.65
N TYR A 201 17.52 -10.92 13.52
CA TYR A 201 16.78 -11.93 12.78
C TYR A 201 17.55 -12.53 11.61
N ARG A 202 18.68 -11.94 11.19
CA ARG A 202 19.48 -12.43 10.07
C ARG A 202 19.94 -13.87 10.32
N GLY A 203 19.75 -14.73 9.33
CA GLY A 203 20.08 -16.15 9.42
C GLY A 203 19.17 -16.92 10.38
N ARG A 204 18.07 -16.33 10.87
CA ARG A 204 17.05 -17.05 11.63
C ARG A 204 15.93 -17.50 10.69
N VAL A 205 15.39 -18.69 10.93
CA VAL A 205 14.19 -19.14 10.22
C VAL A 205 12.98 -18.41 10.80
N VAL A 206 12.24 -17.73 9.92
CA VAL A 206 11.07 -16.92 10.26
C VAL A 206 9.86 -17.41 9.50
N THR A 207 8.66 -17.17 10.03
CA THR A 207 7.40 -17.45 9.33
C THR A 207 6.83 -16.16 8.74
N VAL A 208 6.51 -16.18 7.45
CA VAL A 208 5.76 -15.13 6.76
C VAL A 208 4.41 -15.70 6.35
N HIS A 209 3.34 -15.02 6.76
CA HIS A 209 1.98 -15.36 6.33
C HIS A 209 1.38 -14.17 5.59
N GLY A 210 0.81 -14.42 4.41
CA GLY A 210 0.31 -13.34 3.56
C GLY A 210 -0.32 -13.81 2.26
N THR A 211 -0.56 -12.83 1.38
CA THR A 211 -1.11 -13.06 0.04
C THR A 211 -0.05 -12.78 -1.02
N VAL A 212 0.25 -13.76 -1.87
CA VAL A 212 1.13 -13.59 -3.02
C VAL A 212 0.44 -12.70 -4.04
N LEU A 213 1.11 -11.60 -4.42
CA LEU A 213 0.63 -10.62 -5.40
C LEU A 213 1.26 -10.84 -6.77
N ARG A 214 2.49 -11.35 -6.80
CA ARG A 214 3.26 -11.62 -8.01
C ARG A 214 4.22 -12.77 -7.76
N GLU A 215 4.38 -13.60 -8.78
CA GLU A 215 5.42 -14.60 -8.89
C GLU A 215 6.22 -14.35 -10.17
N GLU A 216 7.53 -14.60 -10.09
CA GLU A 216 8.47 -14.44 -11.19
C GLU A 216 9.54 -15.53 -11.06
N GLU A 217 9.70 -16.32 -12.13
CA GLU A 217 10.79 -17.29 -12.22
C GLU A 217 12.08 -16.57 -12.61
N LEU A 218 13.16 -16.88 -11.89
CA LEU A 218 14.47 -16.29 -12.06
C LEU A 218 15.48 -17.41 -12.32
N THR A 219 16.32 -17.20 -13.33
CA THR A 219 17.48 -18.05 -13.60
C THR A 219 18.69 -17.47 -12.87
N PRO A 220 19.23 -18.15 -11.83
CA PRO A 220 20.50 -17.78 -11.21
C PRO A 220 21.64 -17.70 -12.22
N VAL A 221 22.71 -17.01 -11.81
CA VAL A 221 24.03 -17.22 -12.40
C VAL A 221 24.46 -18.67 -12.11
N ASP A 222 25.22 -19.28 -13.02
CA ASP A 222 25.78 -20.62 -12.82
C ASP A 222 26.38 -20.75 -11.41
N ASN A 223 25.86 -21.73 -10.65
CA ASN A 223 26.20 -21.94 -9.26
C ASN A 223 26.51 -23.41 -9.00
N GLU A 224 27.39 -23.67 -8.03
CA GLU A 224 27.82 -25.04 -7.67
C GLU A 224 26.69 -25.88 -7.05
N LEU A 225 25.60 -25.23 -6.63
CA LEU A 225 24.43 -25.91 -6.08
C LEU A 225 23.57 -26.57 -7.17
N GLY A 226 23.80 -26.27 -8.45
CA GLY A 226 22.99 -26.81 -9.54
C GLY A 226 21.52 -26.36 -9.49
N ILE A 227 21.24 -25.23 -8.83
CA ILE A 227 19.91 -24.63 -8.82
C ILE A 227 19.73 -23.98 -10.19
N ALA A 228 18.87 -24.56 -11.01
CA ALA A 228 18.63 -24.07 -12.37
C ALA A 228 17.73 -22.84 -12.41
N ASN A 229 16.68 -22.82 -11.58
CA ASN A 229 15.73 -21.72 -11.44
C ASN A 229 15.29 -21.61 -9.97
N TYR A 230 14.82 -20.43 -9.58
CA TYR A 230 14.06 -20.23 -8.35
C TYR A 230 12.97 -19.18 -8.57
N HIS A 231 12.03 -19.08 -7.64
CA HIS A 231 10.86 -18.23 -7.76
C HIS A 231 10.94 -17.04 -6.79
N ARG A 232 10.77 -15.84 -7.33
CA ARG A 232 10.60 -14.61 -6.54
C ARG A 232 9.13 -14.30 -6.35
N LEU A 233 8.68 -14.32 -5.12
CA LEU A 233 7.32 -13.97 -4.72
C LEU A 233 7.29 -12.60 -4.06
N VAL A 234 6.32 -11.78 -4.45
CA VAL A 234 5.98 -10.54 -3.76
C VAL A 234 4.76 -10.82 -2.89
N ILE A 235 4.93 -10.77 -1.56
CA ILE A 235 3.91 -11.17 -0.60
C ILE A 235 3.43 -9.94 0.18
N SER A 236 2.13 -9.70 0.17
CA SER A 236 1.48 -8.77 1.08
C SER A 236 1.27 -9.46 2.44
N PRO A 237 1.86 -8.99 3.54
CA PRO A 237 1.73 -9.65 4.83
C PRO A 237 0.31 -9.54 5.38
N THR A 238 -0.14 -10.59 6.07
CA THR A 238 -1.38 -10.56 6.85
C THR A 238 -1.22 -9.57 8.02
N GLY A 239 -2.24 -8.76 8.28
CA GLY A 239 -2.20 -7.71 9.32
C GLY A 239 -2.10 -6.27 8.81
N GLY A 240 -2.14 -6.05 7.48
CA GLY A 240 -2.45 -4.73 6.91
C GLY A 240 -1.25 -3.79 6.70
N GLY A 241 -0.04 -4.33 6.53
CA GLY A 241 1.09 -3.55 6.06
C GLY A 241 0.98 -3.22 4.56
N GLN A 242 1.26 -1.98 4.18
CA GLN A 242 1.35 -1.59 2.76
C GLN A 242 2.59 -2.18 2.07
N TRP A 243 3.62 -2.52 2.86
CA TRP A 243 4.92 -2.92 2.35
C TRP A 243 5.04 -4.43 2.20
N PRO A 244 5.62 -4.91 1.07
CA PRO A 244 5.70 -6.33 0.79
C PRO A 244 6.88 -6.98 1.50
N PHE A 245 6.78 -8.30 1.62
CA PHE A 245 7.92 -9.20 1.74
C PHE A 245 8.32 -9.68 0.34
N VAL A 246 9.61 -9.92 0.15
CA VAL A 246 10.11 -10.59 -1.05
C VAL A 246 10.63 -11.96 -0.62
N VAL A 247 10.05 -13.02 -1.16
CA VAL A 247 10.45 -14.40 -0.88
C VAL A 247 11.14 -14.97 -2.11
N TYR A 248 12.30 -15.60 -1.90
CA TYR A 248 12.96 -16.42 -2.90
C TYR A 248 12.78 -17.88 -2.53
N ALA A 249 11.96 -18.60 -3.29
CA ALA A 249 11.65 -20.01 -3.08
C ALA A 249 12.36 -20.88 -4.11
N ILE A 250 13.07 -21.92 -3.68
CA ILE A 250 13.77 -22.85 -4.61
C ILE A 250 12.76 -23.56 -5.52
N SER A 251 11.62 -23.95 -4.96
CA SER A 251 10.54 -24.63 -5.68
C SER A 251 9.18 -24.05 -5.28
N LEU A 252 8.15 -24.28 -6.08
CA LEU A 252 6.76 -24.04 -5.69
C LEU A 252 5.95 -25.31 -5.94
N PRO A 253 4.79 -25.48 -5.26
CA PRO A 253 3.86 -26.55 -5.58
C PRO A 253 3.51 -26.54 -7.08
N GLU A 254 3.41 -27.72 -7.69
CA GLU A 254 3.23 -27.88 -9.14
C GLU A 254 1.99 -27.13 -9.66
N THR A 255 0.91 -27.11 -8.89
CA THR A 255 -0.36 -26.47 -9.24
C THR A 255 -0.44 -24.99 -8.81
N PHE A 256 0.63 -24.42 -8.25
CA PHE A 256 0.66 -23.02 -7.83
C PHE A 256 0.55 -22.08 -9.04
N PRO A 257 -0.35 -21.07 -9.01
CA PRO A 257 -0.54 -20.17 -10.14
C PRO A 257 0.67 -19.24 -10.33
N ARG A 258 0.94 -18.87 -11.58
CA ARG A 258 2.15 -18.12 -11.99
C ARG A 258 1.83 -16.73 -12.52
N GLY A 259 2.82 -15.84 -12.45
CA GLY A 259 2.75 -14.50 -13.04
C GLY A 259 2.21 -13.40 -12.12
N GLU A 260 1.51 -12.43 -12.70
CA GLU A 260 1.10 -11.20 -12.00
C GLU A 260 -0.33 -11.25 -11.45
N LYS A 261 -0.61 -10.36 -10.48
CA LYS A 261 -1.95 -10.13 -9.89
C LYS A 261 -2.55 -11.37 -9.22
N LEU A 262 -1.68 -12.16 -8.59
CA LEU A 262 -2.07 -13.30 -7.79
C LEU A 262 -2.82 -12.85 -6.53
N ARG A 263 -3.62 -13.76 -5.97
CA ARG A 263 -4.35 -13.57 -4.70
C ARG A 263 -4.39 -14.86 -3.89
N GLU A 264 -3.25 -15.53 -3.85
CA GLU A 264 -3.07 -16.79 -3.16
C GLU A 264 -2.57 -16.57 -1.74
N GLU A 265 -3.26 -17.16 -0.78
CA GLU A 265 -2.83 -17.15 0.62
C GLU A 265 -1.77 -18.22 0.82
N VAL A 266 -0.64 -17.82 1.40
CA VAL A 266 0.51 -18.70 1.62
C VAL A 266 1.09 -18.50 3.00
N THR A 267 1.72 -19.57 3.50
CA THR A 267 2.64 -19.53 4.63
C THR A 267 4.02 -19.94 4.13
N VAL A 268 5.04 -19.20 4.54
CA VAL A 268 6.43 -19.41 4.12
C VAL A 268 7.30 -19.52 5.37
N HIS A 269 8.09 -20.58 5.43
CA HIS A 269 9.16 -20.75 6.41
C HIS A 269 10.50 -20.62 5.68
N GLY A 270 11.35 -19.71 6.14
CA GLY A 270 12.62 -19.48 5.49
C GLY A 270 13.55 -18.59 6.29
N TYR A 271 14.82 -18.55 5.89
CA TYR A 271 15.80 -17.68 6.53
C TYR A 271 15.57 -16.23 6.14
N PHE A 272 15.49 -15.35 7.13
CA PHE A 272 15.60 -13.92 6.86
C PHE A 272 17.04 -13.58 6.47
N PHE A 273 17.21 -12.99 5.29
CA PHE A 273 18.52 -12.69 4.71
C PHE A 273 18.94 -11.23 4.96
N LYS A 274 18.17 -10.28 4.43
CA LYS A 274 18.44 -8.83 4.56
C LYS A 274 17.20 -7.99 4.30
N ASN A 275 17.29 -6.71 4.64
CA ASN A 275 16.38 -5.71 4.09
C ASN A 275 16.92 -5.19 2.76
N TRP A 276 16.18 -5.41 1.68
CA TRP A 276 16.56 -4.98 0.34
C TRP A 276 15.93 -3.65 -0.02
N SER A 277 16.74 -2.73 -0.51
CA SER A 277 16.27 -1.47 -1.09
C SER A 277 15.89 -1.69 -2.55
N TYR A 278 14.71 -1.24 -2.97
CA TYR A 278 14.27 -1.36 -4.35
C TYR A 278 13.69 -0.04 -4.86
N PRO A 279 13.88 0.29 -6.14
CA PRO A 279 13.31 1.50 -6.71
C PRO A 279 11.78 1.34 -6.89
N HIS A 280 11.04 2.39 -6.55
CA HIS A 280 9.62 2.53 -6.86
C HIS A 280 9.32 3.95 -7.38
N SER A 281 8.07 4.20 -7.76
CA SER A 281 7.66 5.46 -8.40
C SER A 281 7.91 6.73 -7.58
N GLN A 282 8.09 6.62 -6.26
CA GLN A 282 8.25 7.75 -5.35
C GLN A 282 9.60 7.73 -4.60
N GLY A 283 10.56 6.92 -5.06
CA GLY A 283 11.89 6.81 -4.44
C GLY A 283 12.32 5.37 -4.22
N TYR A 284 12.78 5.06 -3.01
CA TYR A 284 13.26 3.74 -2.62
C TYR A 284 12.38 3.16 -1.51
N GLY A 285 11.97 1.91 -1.70
CA GLY A 285 11.22 1.12 -0.74
C GLY A 285 12.14 0.08 -0.11
N LEU A 286 11.76 -0.43 1.06
CA LEU A 286 12.44 -1.53 1.73
C LEU A 286 11.56 -2.77 1.71
N ALA A 287 12.15 -3.91 1.43
CA ALA A 287 11.47 -5.20 1.55
C ALA A 287 12.38 -6.20 2.30
N PRO A 288 11.89 -6.81 3.39
CA PRO A 288 12.53 -7.97 3.97
C PRO A 288 12.62 -9.09 2.94
N ILE A 289 13.82 -9.65 2.79
CA ILE A 289 14.06 -10.83 1.97
C ILE A 289 14.07 -12.07 2.84
N VAL A 290 13.26 -13.05 2.46
CA VAL A 290 13.24 -14.38 3.06
C VAL A 290 13.57 -15.41 1.98
N VAL A 291 14.48 -16.34 2.28
CA VAL A 291 14.86 -17.43 1.38
C VAL A 291 14.26 -18.72 1.92
N ALA A 292 13.51 -19.43 1.08
CA ALA A 292 12.70 -20.56 1.47
C ALA A 292 12.83 -21.72 0.49
N ASN A 293 12.49 -22.92 0.94
CA ASN A 293 12.59 -24.11 0.09
C ASN A 293 11.37 -24.18 -0.85
N SER A 294 10.19 -24.02 -0.26
CA SER A 294 8.91 -23.96 -0.93
C SER A 294 7.93 -23.08 -0.14
N VAL A 295 6.67 -23.03 -0.57
CA VAL A 295 5.59 -22.35 0.14
C VAL A 295 4.51 -23.34 0.53
N GLU A 296 3.94 -23.17 1.72
CA GLU A 296 2.72 -23.87 2.11
C GLU A 296 1.54 -23.12 1.51
N TRP A 297 0.89 -23.76 0.55
CA TRP A 297 -0.24 -23.21 -0.17
C TRP A 297 -1.33 -24.26 -0.28
N GLN A 298 -2.56 -23.84 -0.04
CA GLN A 298 -3.74 -24.65 -0.31
C GLN A 298 -4.51 -24.00 -1.46
N PRO A 299 -4.79 -24.74 -2.55
CA PRO A 299 -5.59 -24.21 -3.64
C PRO A 299 -6.90 -23.69 -3.07
N ARG A 300 -7.19 -22.41 -3.29
CA ARG A 300 -8.52 -21.89 -2.97
C ARG A 300 -9.50 -22.76 -3.76
N PRO A 301 -10.44 -23.46 -3.10
CA PRO A 301 -11.44 -24.24 -3.82
C PRO A 301 -12.06 -23.29 -4.83
N PRO A 302 -12.19 -23.68 -6.12
CA PRO A 302 -12.70 -22.81 -7.17
C PRO A 302 -13.96 -22.22 -6.61
N SER A 303 -13.89 -20.93 -6.25
CA SER A 303 -14.91 -20.29 -5.43
C SER A 303 -16.16 -20.46 -6.24
N ALA A 304 -17.00 -21.43 -5.87
CA ALA A 304 -18.17 -21.82 -6.65
C ALA A 304 -18.85 -20.51 -6.85
N GLU A 305 -18.78 -19.97 -8.08
CA GLU A 305 -19.12 -18.59 -8.31
C GLU A 305 -20.51 -18.50 -7.73
N LEU A 306 -20.61 -17.87 -6.56
CA LEU A 306 -21.87 -17.39 -6.09
C LEU A 306 -22.11 -16.39 -7.19
N LYS A 307 -22.83 -16.81 -8.23
CA LYS A 307 -23.57 -15.94 -9.11
C LYS A 307 -24.35 -15.15 -8.11
N VAL A 308 -23.74 -14.05 -7.64
CA VAL A 308 -24.38 -13.01 -6.90
C VAL A 308 -25.36 -12.57 -7.94
N LYS A 309 -26.53 -13.19 -7.87
CA LYS A 309 -27.64 -13.06 -8.79
C LYS A 309 -27.87 -11.57 -8.73
N SER A 310 -27.35 -10.86 -9.73
CA SER A 310 -27.10 -9.43 -9.62
C SER A 310 -28.38 -8.85 -9.07
N THR A 311 -28.27 -8.22 -7.90
CA THR A 311 -29.42 -7.69 -7.17
C THR A 311 -30.23 -6.95 -8.19
N ALA A 312 -31.40 -7.51 -8.54
CA ALA A 312 -32.10 -7.26 -9.80
C ALA A 312 -31.93 -5.81 -10.19
N GLU A 313 -31.15 -5.55 -11.24
CA GLU A 313 -30.90 -4.20 -11.73
C GLU A 313 -32.27 -3.59 -11.94
N LEU A 314 -32.71 -2.74 -11.00
CA LEU A 314 -33.99 -2.09 -11.11
C LEU A 314 -33.91 -1.33 -12.42
N PRO A 315 -34.78 -1.62 -13.38
CA PRO A 315 -34.62 -1.08 -14.71
C PRO A 315 -34.57 0.45 -14.63
N PRO A 316 -33.75 1.12 -15.46
CA PRO A 316 -33.33 2.52 -15.28
C PRO A 316 -34.50 3.52 -15.16
N TRP A 317 -35.71 3.13 -15.58
CA TRP A 317 -36.93 3.91 -15.39
C TRP A 317 -37.34 4.09 -13.92
N TRP A 318 -36.89 3.25 -12.98
CA TRP A 318 -37.13 3.47 -11.55
C TRP A 318 -36.39 4.70 -11.02
N ALA A 319 -35.17 4.95 -11.50
CA ALA A 319 -34.45 6.18 -11.17
C ALA A 319 -35.22 7.41 -11.68
N ILE A 320 -35.73 7.35 -12.92
CA ILE A 320 -36.55 8.42 -13.52
C ILE A 320 -37.86 8.62 -12.75
N ALA A 321 -38.55 7.53 -12.40
CA ALA A 321 -39.80 7.56 -11.63
C ALA A 321 -39.57 8.20 -10.24
N SER A 322 -38.47 7.87 -9.57
CA SER A 322 -38.15 8.43 -8.25
C SER A 322 -37.94 9.96 -8.31
N VAL A 323 -37.26 10.46 -9.35
CA VAL A 323 -37.05 11.90 -9.57
C VAL A 323 -38.37 12.61 -9.88
N ALA A 324 -39.22 12.00 -10.72
CA ALA A 324 -40.53 12.57 -11.06
C ALA A 324 -41.45 12.68 -9.82
N VAL A 325 -41.47 11.65 -8.98
CA VAL A 325 -42.24 11.66 -7.72
C VAL A 325 -41.71 12.72 -6.76
N ALA A 326 -40.38 12.85 -6.61
CA ALA A 326 -39.78 13.88 -5.77
C ALA A 326 -40.13 15.31 -6.25
N ALA A 327 -40.11 15.55 -7.57
CA ALA A 327 -40.48 16.84 -8.16
C ALA A 327 -41.96 17.18 -7.92
N LEU A 328 -42.87 16.20 -8.08
CA LEU A 328 -44.30 16.39 -7.81
C LEU A 328 -44.57 16.71 -6.33
N LEU A 329 -43.89 16.02 -5.42
CA LEU A 329 -43.98 16.30 -3.99
C LEU A 329 -43.49 17.71 -3.67
N LEU A 330 -42.39 18.17 -4.27
CA LEU A 330 -41.86 19.51 -4.08
C LEU A 330 -42.84 20.60 -4.56
N VAL A 331 -43.43 20.43 -5.75
CA VAL A 331 -44.43 21.37 -6.30
C VAL A 331 -45.67 21.41 -5.40
N ARG A 332 -46.14 20.26 -4.92
CA ARG A 332 -47.27 20.18 -3.98
C ARG A 332 -46.95 20.90 -2.67
N LEU A 333 -45.74 20.75 -2.14
CA LEU A 333 -45.31 21.39 -0.89
C LEU A 333 -45.19 22.91 -1.04
N LEU A 334 -44.64 23.38 -2.17
CA LEU A 334 -44.54 24.81 -2.49
C LEU A 334 -45.92 25.46 -2.68
N SER A 335 -46.82 24.81 -3.42
CA SER A 335 -48.18 25.32 -3.64
C SER A 335 -49.02 25.36 -2.36
N TRP A 336 -48.81 24.42 -1.44
CA TRP A 336 -49.47 24.44 -0.14
C TRP A 336 -48.97 25.59 0.73
N ASN A 337 -47.67 25.88 0.68
CA ASN A 337 -47.07 26.99 1.42
C ASN A 337 -47.57 28.34 0.91
N THR A 338 -47.70 28.54 -0.41
CA THR A 338 -48.19 29.82 -0.98
C THR A 338 -49.67 30.06 -0.67
N ARG A 339 -50.51 29.01 -0.67
CA ARG A 339 -51.93 29.12 -0.28
C ARG A 339 -52.15 29.49 1.19
N ARG A 340 -51.24 29.13 2.10
CA ARG A 340 -51.32 29.53 3.52
C ARG A 340 -51.00 31.01 3.74
N VAL A 341 -50.21 31.64 2.86
CA VAL A 341 -49.82 33.05 3.02
C VAL A 341 -50.94 34.00 2.58
N SER A 342 -51.72 33.65 1.55
CA SER A 342 -52.80 34.51 1.04
C SER A 342 -54.02 34.62 1.96
N THR A 343 -54.22 33.66 2.87
CA THR A 343 -55.30 33.72 3.85
C THR A 343 -55.02 34.71 4.97
N VAL A 344 -53.74 34.87 5.35
CA VAL A 344 -53.32 35.80 6.41
C VAL A 344 -53.32 37.25 5.93
N SER A 345 -53.04 37.52 4.65
CA SER A 345 -53.10 38.87 4.10
C SER A 345 -54.53 39.40 4.07
N LYS A 346 -55.49 38.60 3.59
CA LYS A 346 -56.92 38.98 3.56
C LYS A 346 -57.49 39.22 4.95
N ALA A 347 -57.10 38.41 5.95
CA ALA A 347 -57.53 38.61 7.33
C ALA A 347 -56.97 39.91 7.95
N ARG A 348 -55.73 40.29 7.61
CA ARG A 348 -55.13 41.57 8.06
C ARG A 348 -55.76 42.78 7.38
N GLU A 349 -56.04 42.71 6.09
CA GLU A 349 -56.76 43.79 5.38
C GLU A 349 -58.16 44.00 5.97
N ALA A 350 -58.91 42.91 6.24
CA ALA A 350 -60.21 43.00 6.88
C ALA A 350 -60.15 43.60 8.30
N ALA A 351 -59.15 43.20 9.10
CA ALA A 351 -58.96 43.75 10.45
C ALA A 351 -58.58 45.24 10.43
N ASN A 352 -57.74 45.67 9.49
CA ASN A 352 -57.38 47.08 9.32
C ASN A 352 -58.57 47.91 8.84
N ALA A 353 -59.36 47.39 7.88
CA ALA A 353 -60.57 48.06 7.41
C ALA A 353 -61.60 48.26 8.54
N ALA A 354 -61.82 47.22 9.37
CA ALA A 354 -62.70 47.31 10.54
C ALA A 354 -62.18 48.31 11.59
N SER A 355 -60.86 48.44 11.74
CA SER A 355 -60.25 49.41 12.66
C SER A 355 -60.44 50.85 12.19
N LEU A 356 -60.34 51.10 10.88
CA LEU A 356 -60.59 52.41 10.27
C LEU A 356 -62.06 52.82 10.36
N GLN A 357 -63.00 51.89 10.17
CA GLN A 357 -64.43 52.17 10.37
C GLN A 357 -64.74 52.59 11.80
N ARG A 358 -64.18 51.88 12.80
CA ARG A 358 -64.35 52.26 14.22
C ARG A 358 -63.75 53.62 14.58
N LEU A 359 -62.69 54.04 13.90
CA LEU A 359 -62.11 55.37 14.07
C LEU A 359 -63.03 56.45 13.45
N ALA A 360 -63.55 56.21 12.25
CA ALA A 360 -64.47 57.13 11.58
C ALA A 360 -65.80 57.31 12.34
N GLU A 361 -66.35 56.23 12.91
CA GLU A 361 -67.53 56.29 13.78
C GLU A 361 -67.28 57.07 15.07
N ARG A 362 -66.04 57.10 15.58
CA ARG A 362 -65.68 57.87 16.77
C ARG A 362 -65.56 59.37 16.50
N GLU A 363 -65.18 59.77 15.28
CA GLU A 363 -65.04 61.18 14.89
C GLU A 363 -66.37 61.85 14.52
N THR A 364 -67.44 61.09 14.29
CA THR A 364 -68.76 61.60 13.86
C THR A 364 -69.82 61.61 14.98
N GLY A 365 -69.47 61.16 16.19
CA GLY A 365 -70.36 61.02 17.34
C GLY A 365 -70.25 62.10 18.44
N ASP A 366 -69.46 63.16 18.22
CA ASP A 366 -69.45 64.41 19.00
C ASP A 366 -70.15 65.51 18.18
#